data_AF-A0A6I3KPE0-F1
#
_entry.id   AF-A0A6I3KPE0-F1
#
_cell.length_a   1.000
_cell.length_b   1.000
_cell.length_c   1.000
_cell.angle_alpha   90.00
_cell.angle_beta   90.00
_cell.angle_gamma   90.00
#
_symmetry.space_group_name_H-M   'P 1'
#
loop_
_entity.id
_entity.type
_entity.pdbx_description
1 polymer ?
#
loop_
_entity_poly.entity_id
_entity_poly.type
_entity_poly.pdbx_seq_one_letter_code
_entity_poly.pdbx_strand_id
1 'polypeptide(L)'
;MSDETSTGNAADLFADAPYDAATLASMFEAYAAAWHELQMMNVVSRSGEEMRPKLVLRILKAAAAGERDPDRMKLLALHAIDRR
;
A
#
# COMPACT_ATOMS: atom_id res chain seq x y z
N MET A 1 4.62 -31.26 -10.53
CA MET A 1 3.99 -29.94 -10.76
C MET A 1 3.55 -29.48 -9.39
N SER A 2 4.29 -28.55 -8.79
CA SER A 2 3.95 -27.98 -7.49
C SER A 2 3.59 -26.53 -7.74
N ASP A 3 2.29 -26.23 -7.72
CA ASP A 3 1.80 -24.86 -7.61
C ASP A 3 2.10 -24.39 -6.19
N GLU A 4 3.31 -23.83 -6.00
CA GLU A 4 3.56 -22.96 -4.88
C GLU A 4 2.88 -21.62 -5.21
N THR A 5 1.65 -21.46 -4.75
CA THR A 5 1.08 -20.15 -4.49
C THR A 5 1.96 -19.48 -3.43
N SER A 6 3.07 -18.91 -3.89
CA SER A 6 3.89 -17.98 -3.14
C SER A 6 2.98 -16.81 -2.85
N THR A 7 2.33 -16.90 -1.70
CA THR A 7 1.68 -15.76 -1.06
C THR A 7 2.84 -14.92 -0.58
N GLY A 8 3.48 -14.22 -1.52
CA GLY A 8 4.63 -13.36 -1.26
C GLY A 8 4.21 -12.48 -0.11
N ASN A 9 4.90 -12.67 1.02
CA ASN A 9 4.63 -11.93 2.22
C ASN A 9 4.67 -10.46 1.82
N ALA A 10 3.71 -9.65 2.25
CA ALA A 10 3.76 -8.22 1.96
C ALA A 10 5.11 -7.61 2.40
N ALA A 11 5.80 -8.23 3.38
CA ALA A 11 7.19 -7.95 3.76
C ALA A 11 8.23 -8.11 2.64
N ASP A 12 8.09 -9.10 1.75
CA ASP A 12 9.07 -9.38 0.70
C ASP A 12 9.09 -8.28 -0.37
N LEU A 13 7.97 -7.57 -0.58
CA LEU A 13 7.90 -6.42 -1.49
C LEU A 13 8.72 -5.21 -1.01
N PHE A 14 9.14 -5.19 0.26
CA PHE A 14 9.85 -4.05 0.86
C PHE A 14 11.23 -4.40 1.42
N ALA A 15 11.65 -5.67 1.38
CA ALA A 15 12.89 -6.15 1.99
C ALA A 15 14.18 -5.59 1.34
N ASP A 16 14.12 -5.19 0.06
CA ASP A 16 15.28 -4.70 -0.70
C ASP A 16 15.34 -3.16 -0.83
N ALA A 17 14.39 -2.44 -0.23
CA ALA A 17 14.40 -0.97 -0.24
C ALA A 17 15.20 -0.45 0.98
N PRO A 18 15.97 0.65 0.87
CA PRO A 18 16.81 1.19 1.95
C PRO A 18 16.01 1.87 3.08
N TYR A 19 14.77 1.45 3.30
CA TYR A 19 13.91 2.00 4.33
C TYR A 19 14.25 1.36 5.68
N ASP A 20 14.44 2.20 6.70
CA ASP A 20 14.57 1.72 8.06
C ASP A 20 13.26 1.07 8.55
N ALA A 21 13.36 0.31 9.65
CA ALA A 21 12.22 -0.42 10.21
C ALA A 21 11.04 0.52 10.58
N ALA A 22 11.32 1.75 11.00
CA ALA A 22 10.30 2.73 11.33
C ALA A 22 9.52 3.16 10.08
N THR A 23 10.22 3.45 8.99
CA THR A 23 9.63 3.83 7.70
C THR A 23 8.79 2.69 7.14
N LEU A 24 9.28 1.44 7.23
CA LEU A 24 8.52 0.27 6.83
C LEU A 24 7.23 0.12 7.64
N ALA A 25 7.29 0.27 8.97
CA ALA A 25 6.11 0.22 9.83
C ALA A 25 5.06 1.27 9.43
N SER A 26 5.46 2.53 9.20
CA SER A 26 4.56 3.58 8.73
C SER A 26 3.93 3.26 7.37
N MET A 27 4.71 2.68 6.45
CA MET A 27 4.19 2.28 5.13
C MET A 27 3.15 1.15 5.24
N PHE A 28 3.39 0.17 6.12
CA PHE A 28 2.44 -0.92 6.36
C PHE A 28 1.14 -0.42 6.99
N GLU A 29 1.24 0.46 7.99
CA GLU A 29 0.09 1.07 8.65
C GLU A 29 -0.76 1.87 7.65
N ALA A 30 -0.11 2.72 6.85
CA ALA A 30 -0.77 3.49 5.80
C ALA A 30 -1.50 2.59 4.78
N TYR A 31 -0.87 1.48 4.37
CA TYR A 31 -1.47 0.54 3.44
C TYR A 31 -2.68 -0.17 4.04
N ALA A 32 -2.56 -0.70 5.26
CA ALA A 32 -3.64 -1.39 5.94
C ALA A 32 -4.86 -0.48 6.12
N ALA A 33 -4.64 0.77 6.55
CA ALA A 33 -5.68 1.76 6.73
C ALA A 33 -6.34 2.16 5.40
N ALA A 34 -5.55 2.46 4.36
CA ALA A 34 -6.09 2.83 3.04
C ALA A 34 -6.89 1.68 2.40
N TRP A 35 -6.41 0.45 2.53
CA TRP A 35 -7.10 -0.74 2.02
C TRP A 35 -8.42 -0.97 2.74
N HIS A 36 -8.44 -0.81 4.07
CA HIS A 36 -9.66 -0.90 4.86
C HIS A 36 -10.69 0.17 4.45
N GLU A 37 -10.27 1.42 4.25
CA GLU A 37 -11.17 2.49 3.79
C GLU A 37 -11.77 2.18 2.42
N LEU A 38 -10.99 1.67 1.45
CA LEU A 38 -11.52 1.26 0.15
C LEU A 38 -12.55 0.12 0.26
N GLN A 39 -12.31 -0.85 1.14
CA GLN A 39 -13.27 -1.93 1.41
C GLN A 39 -14.59 -1.39 1.96
N MET A 40 -14.53 -0.42 2.87
CA MET A 40 -15.70 0.23 3.45
C MET A 40 -16.50 1.06 2.42
N MET A 41 -15.83 1.61 1.41
CA MET A 41 -16.48 2.39 0.34
C MET A 41 -17.16 1.53 -0.74
N ASN A 42 -17.17 0.19 -0.62
CA ASN A 42 -17.63 -0.75 -1.67
C ASN A 42 -16.93 -0.54 -3.04
N VAL A 43 -15.77 0.12 -3.07
CA VAL A 43 -14.93 0.31 -4.27
C VAL A 43 -14.30 -1.02 -4.70
N VAL A 44 -14.31 -2.01 -3.79
CA VAL A 44 -13.76 -3.36 -3.98
C VAL A 44 -14.78 -4.28 -4.65
N SER A 45 -15.22 -3.90 -5.86
CA SER A 45 -15.69 -4.90 -6.84
C SER A 45 -14.48 -5.62 -7.47
N ARG A 46 -14.62 -6.28 -8.63
CA ARG A 46 -13.48 -6.87 -9.40
C ARG A 46 -12.27 -5.93 -9.56
N SER A 47 -12.45 -4.62 -9.39
CA SER A 47 -11.39 -3.59 -9.33
C SER A 47 -10.44 -3.70 -8.13
N GLY A 48 -10.76 -4.43 -7.07
CA GLY A 48 -9.95 -4.49 -5.84
C GLY A 48 -8.49 -4.89 -6.08
N GLU A 49 -8.25 -5.90 -6.92
CA GLU A 49 -6.90 -6.32 -7.30
C GLU A 49 -6.16 -5.26 -8.12
N GLU A 50 -6.87 -4.49 -8.94
CA GLU A 50 -6.28 -3.36 -9.70
C GLU A 50 -5.93 -2.17 -8.80
N MET A 51 -6.57 -2.04 -7.63
CA MET A 51 -6.36 -0.93 -6.70
C MET A 51 -5.17 -1.15 -5.77
N ARG A 52 -4.88 -2.40 -5.38
CA ARG A 52 -3.72 -2.75 -4.52
C ARG A 52 -2.39 -2.18 -5.04
N PRO A 53 -1.96 -2.44 -6.30
CA PRO A 53 -0.68 -1.92 -6.79
C PRO A 53 -0.66 -0.38 -6.86
N LYS A 54 -1.81 0.27 -7.08
CA LYS A 54 -1.90 1.74 -7.11
C LYS A 54 -1.69 2.36 -5.72
N LEU A 55 -2.26 1.76 -4.68
CA LEU A 55 -2.01 2.16 -3.29
C LEU A 55 -0.54 2.02 -2.93
N VAL A 56 0.02 0.82 -3.15
CA VAL A 56 1.43 0.51 -2.83
C VAL A 56 2.38 1.48 -3.53
N LEU A 57 2.18 1.73 -4.82
CA LEU A 57 3.02 2.68 -5.57
C LEU A 57 2.98 4.10 -5.00
N ARG A 58 1.84 4.54 -4.47
CA ARG A 58 1.69 5.90 -3.94
C ARG A 58 2.31 6.04 -2.56
N ILE A 59 2.16 5.02 -1.71
CA ILE A 59 2.83 4.93 -0.41
C ILE A 59 4.35 4.93 -0.62
N LEU A 60 4.87 4.13 -1.57
CA LEU A 60 6.28 4.11 -1.92
C LEU A 60 6.79 5.50 -2.39
N LYS A 61 6.02 6.18 -3.24
CA LYS A 61 6.37 7.54 -3.68
C LYS A 61 6.38 8.55 -2.54
N ALA A 62 5.43 8.46 -1.60
CA ALA A 62 5.40 9.31 -0.42
C ALA A 62 6.63 9.06 0.48
N ALA A 63 6.94 7.80 0.77
CA ALA A 63 8.11 7.43 1.56
C ALA A 63 9.43 7.85 0.89
N ALA A 64 9.55 7.70 -0.43
CA ALA A 64 10.69 8.16 -1.21
C ALA A 64 10.84 9.70 -1.21
N ALA A 65 9.74 10.44 -1.06
CA ALA A 65 9.74 11.90 -0.91
C ALA A 65 10.04 12.36 0.54
N GLY A 66 10.30 11.43 1.46
CA GLY A 66 10.61 11.74 2.86
C GLY A 66 9.41 11.81 3.79
N GLU A 67 8.19 11.50 3.32
CA GLU A 67 7.04 11.36 4.22
C GLU A 67 7.28 10.18 5.17
N ARG A 68 6.87 10.33 6.43
CA ARG A 68 7.01 9.32 7.49
C ARG A 68 5.75 9.14 8.31
N ASP A 69 4.81 10.08 8.21
CA ASP A 69 3.51 10.00 8.86
C ASP A 69 2.59 9.03 8.09
N PRO A 70 2.17 7.92 8.71
CA PRO A 70 1.29 6.93 8.07
C PRO A 70 -0.05 7.53 7.64
N ASP A 71 -0.60 8.50 8.37
CA ASP A 71 -1.88 9.12 8.03
C ASP A 71 -1.77 9.98 6.77
N ARG A 72 -0.66 10.72 6.62
CA ARG A 72 -0.40 11.49 5.39
C ARG A 72 -0.14 10.57 4.20
N MET A 73 0.60 9.48 4.38
CA MET A 73 0.80 8.49 3.31
C MET A 73 -0.54 7.87 2.86
N LYS A 74 -1.41 7.52 3.81
CA LYS A 74 -2.76 7.01 3.53
C LYS A 74 -3.57 8.00 2.70
N LEU A 75 -3.64 9.26 3.13
CA LEU A 75 -4.38 10.32 2.41
C LEU A 75 -3.85 10.49 0.98
N LEU A 76 -2.53 10.53 0.80
CA LEU A 76 -1.91 10.62 -0.53
C LEU A 76 -2.24 9.41 -1.42
N ALA A 77 -2.30 8.22 -0.84
CA ALA A 77 -2.65 6.99 -1.56
C ALA A 77 -4.12 6.98 -2.01
N LEU A 78 -5.05 7.40 -1.13
CA LEU A 78 -6.48 7.46 -1.43
C LEU A 78 -6.83 8.59 -2.43
N HIS A 79 -6.24 9.77 -2.30
CA HIS A 79 -6.47 10.88 -3.25
C HIS A 79 -6.06 10.54 -4.69
N ALA A 80 -5.05 9.69 -4.87
CA ALA A 80 -4.63 9.24 -6.19
C ALA A 80 -5.64 8.30 -6.87
N ILE A 81 -6.59 7.76 -6.11
CA ILE A 81 -7.61 6.81 -6.54
C ILE A 81 -8.93 7.54 -6.84
N ASP A 82 -9.27 8.53 -6.02
CA ASP A 82 -10.54 9.27 -6.08
C ASP A 82 -10.67 10.22 -7.28
N ARG A 83 -9.58 10.45 -8.03
CA ARG A 83 -9.63 11.20 -9.30
C ARG A 83 -10.09 10.30 -10.46
N ARG A 84 -11.38 9.99 -10.49
CA ARG A 84 -12.11 9.50 -11.67
C ARG A 84 -13.13 10.53 -12.13
#